data_AF-A0A4R0S237-F1
#
_entry.id   AF-A0A4R0S237-F1
#
_cell.length_a   1.000
_cell.length_b   1.000
_cell.length_c   1.000
_cell.angle_alpha   90.00
_cell.angle_beta   90.00
_cell.angle_gamma   90.00
#
_symmetry.space_group_name_H-M   'P 1'
#
loop_
_entity.id
_entity.type
_entity.pdbx_description
1 polymer ?
#
loop_
_entity_poly.entity_id
_entity_poly.type
_entity_poly.pdbx_seq_one_letter_code
_entity_poly.pdbx_strand_id
1 'polypeptide(L)'
;MSLVRPVSKALQFVWTAFVAAVARLDKSFSPSDTLLRIQQHTFTLSDYIYITFNVSLFTFWLYLMQSPGFPAKLLIPFLYITALAIPFTSQFFVPATPVFGWLITYYSSRFIPDSWRPNVSVVLLPTLESVLYGANISDILTRYTHPFLDILAWIPYGVGHFIIPFVVAAFLWLFRPKQALHQWARIFGWLNLTGVIIQILLPCAPPWYEVIYGLAPATYAVRGSAAGLARIDALFHGNGYTVAFGGAPVVFGAFPSLHSACATLEGLFLSHFFPQVTKFVWIYVLVLYWATMYLTHHYLIDVVGGSSLAVACFYLLLPDEVKGPFATSLPPNLGGSSMRSKYQLYDLEEPRTRSRSSANGNIMRAADYDLDDLSERESDEEEVDITFRSPVVPDAPRSAVPLIKPNTGSGAGAGAKIAASRSVGSGAPGREGHRHTASIASLIRADERAEDGWSPIASSFSGLPPTPTKAERDAQV
;
A
#
# COMPACT_ATOMS: atom_id res chain seq x y z
N MET A 1 -33.12 -29.39 29.65
CA MET A 1 -32.30 -28.23 30.09
C MET A 1 -31.31 -27.94 28.97
N SER A 2 -31.65 -27.06 28.01
CA SER A 2 -30.80 -26.81 26.84
C SER A 2 -29.65 -25.89 27.24
N LEU A 3 -28.42 -26.44 27.22
CA LEU A 3 -27.18 -25.68 27.36
C LEU A 3 -26.95 -24.83 26.10
N VAL A 4 -27.69 -23.73 25.97
CA VAL A 4 -27.34 -22.68 25.02
C VAL A 4 -26.14 -21.96 25.63
N ARG A 5 -24.93 -22.28 25.17
CA ARG A 5 -23.72 -21.54 25.54
C ARG A 5 -23.95 -20.07 25.17
N PRO A 6 -23.75 -19.11 26.10
CA PRO A 6 -23.89 -17.71 25.77
C PRO A 6 -22.89 -17.36 24.67
N VAL A 7 -23.40 -16.93 23.51
CA VAL A 7 -22.59 -16.41 22.43
C VAL A 7 -21.72 -15.28 23.00
N SER A 8 -20.40 -15.30 22.71
CA SER A 8 -19.49 -14.29 23.25
C SER A 8 -19.97 -12.88 22.89
N LYS A 9 -19.81 -11.92 23.81
CA LYS A 9 -20.21 -10.51 23.59
C LYS A 9 -19.62 -9.95 22.28
N ALA A 10 -18.40 -10.36 21.93
CA ALA A 10 -17.76 -10.02 20.66
C ALA A 10 -18.54 -10.53 19.44
N LEU A 11 -18.97 -11.80 19.45
CA LEU A 11 -19.74 -12.36 18.34
C LEU A 11 -21.12 -11.70 18.22
N GLN A 12 -21.75 -11.35 19.35
CA GLN A 12 -23.00 -10.57 19.34
C GLN A 12 -22.81 -9.18 18.74
N PHE A 13 -21.70 -8.51 19.05
CA PHE A 13 -21.37 -7.20 18.47
C PHE A 13 -21.15 -7.29 16.96
N VAL A 14 -20.35 -8.26 16.49
CA VAL A 14 -20.12 -8.49 15.06
C VAL A 14 -21.44 -8.82 14.33
N TRP A 15 -22.29 -9.65 14.92
CA TRP A 15 -23.60 -9.97 14.36
C TRP A 15 -24.49 -8.73 14.24
N THR A 16 -24.53 -7.89 15.29
CA THR A 16 -25.29 -6.64 15.27
C THR A 16 -24.75 -5.67 14.21
N ALA A 17 -23.42 -5.56 14.08
CA ALA A 17 -22.77 -4.77 13.04
C ALA A 17 -23.14 -5.26 11.63
N PHE A 18 -23.16 -6.58 11.43
CA PHE A 18 -23.56 -7.19 10.16
C PHE A 18 -25.03 -6.89 9.82
N VAL A 19 -25.95 -7.11 10.76
CA VAL A 19 -27.38 -6.79 10.56
C VAL A 19 -27.56 -5.31 10.23
N ALA A 20 -26.88 -4.43 10.96
CA ALA A 20 -26.90 -2.99 10.69
C ALA A 20 -26.32 -2.67 9.31
N ALA A 21 -25.28 -3.37 8.86
CA ALA A 21 -24.67 -3.17 7.54
C ALA A 21 -25.59 -3.58 6.39
N VAL A 22 -26.24 -4.74 6.49
CA VAL A 22 -27.25 -5.21 5.53
C VAL A 22 -28.47 -4.28 5.51
N ALA A 23 -28.88 -3.75 6.67
CA ALA A 23 -29.99 -2.80 6.75
C ALA A 23 -29.71 -1.51 5.96
N ARG A 24 -28.44 -1.05 5.90
CA ARG A 24 -28.02 0.18 5.19
C ARG A 24 -27.94 0.04 3.67
N LEU A 25 -27.93 -1.18 3.14
CA LEU A 25 -27.87 -1.40 1.68
C LEU A 25 -29.11 -0.86 1.00
N ASP A 26 -28.90 -0.21 -0.14
CA ASP A 26 -29.97 0.09 -1.09
C ASP A 26 -30.48 -1.24 -1.68
N LYS A 27 -31.79 -1.47 -1.60
CA LYS A 27 -32.43 -2.73 -2.03
C LYS A 27 -33.28 -2.55 -3.29
N SER A 28 -33.25 -1.36 -3.89
CA SER A 28 -34.02 -1.12 -5.10
C SER A 28 -33.40 -1.79 -6.32
N PHE A 29 -34.23 -2.51 -7.07
CA PHE A 29 -33.90 -3.07 -8.38
C PHE A 29 -34.46 -2.24 -9.54
N SER A 30 -35.13 -1.11 -9.25
CA SER A 30 -35.76 -0.26 -10.27
C SER A 30 -34.74 0.68 -10.91
N PRO A 31 -34.50 0.59 -12.24
CA PRO A 31 -33.61 1.52 -12.93
C PRO A 31 -34.12 2.98 -12.90
N SER A 32 -35.43 3.17 -12.72
CA SER A 32 -36.05 4.49 -12.62
C SER A 32 -35.50 5.31 -11.46
N ASP A 33 -35.13 4.68 -10.35
CA ASP A 33 -34.55 5.37 -9.19
C ASP A 33 -33.16 5.94 -9.51
N THR A 34 -32.36 5.19 -10.27
CA THR A 34 -31.06 5.67 -10.76
C THR A 34 -31.25 6.83 -11.74
N LEU A 35 -32.20 6.73 -12.67
CA LEU A 35 -32.51 7.81 -13.60
C LEU A 35 -32.95 9.08 -12.87
N LEU A 36 -33.81 8.95 -11.86
CA LEU A 36 -34.25 10.06 -11.04
C LEU A 36 -33.09 10.69 -10.26
N ARG A 37 -32.18 9.90 -9.69
CA ARG A 37 -30.96 10.40 -9.04
C ARG A 37 -30.09 11.19 -10.01
N ILE A 38 -29.93 10.71 -11.24
CA ILE A 38 -29.15 11.38 -12.29
C ILE A 38 -29.83 12.70 -12.69
N GLN A 39 -31.14 12.70 -12.89
CA GLN A 39 -31.90 13.91 -13.25
C GLN A 39 -31.86 14.98 -12.14
N GLN A 40 -31.78 14.57 -10.88
CA GLN A 40 -31.66 15.46 -9.73
C GLN A 40 -30.21 15.90 -9.46
N HIS A 41 -29.21 15.23 -10.06
CA HIS A 41 -27.80 15.55 -9.84
C HIS A 41 -27.40 16.81 -10.61
N THR A 42 -26.87 17.80 -9.90
CA THR A 42 -26.27 18.99 -10.51
C THR A 42 -24.84 18.67 -10.93
N PHE A 43 -24.64 18.37 -12.22
CA PHE A 43 -23.33 18.01 -12.74
C PHE A 43 -22.32 19.16 -12.59
N THR A 44 -21.19 18.84 -11.98
CA THR A 44 -20.04 19.73 -11.83
C THR A 44 -18.99 19.45 -12.91
N LEU A 45 -18.04 20.36 -13.11
CA LEU A 45 -16.91 20.13 -14.02
C LEU A 45 -16.12 18.87 -13.65
N SER A 46 -15.96 18.59 -12.36
CA SER A 46 -15.27 17.40 -11.87
C SER A 46 -15.98 16.11 -12.30
N ASP A 47 -17.32 16.10 -12.31
CA ASP A 47 -18.11 14.95 -12.77
C ASP A 47 -17.86 14.67 -14.25
N TYR A 48 -17.86 15.72 -15.09
CA TYR A 48 -17.58 15.56 -16.52
C TYR A 48 -16.16 15.06 -16.78
N ILE A 49 -15.15 15.58 -16.07
CA ILE A 49 -13.77 15.10 -16.17
C ILE A 49 -13.69 13.63 -15.78
N TYR A 50 -14.28 13.26 -14.64
CA TYR A 50 -14.28 11.88 -14.14
C TYR A 50 -14.95 10.91 -15.12
N ILE A 51 -16.14 11.24 -15.63
CA ILE A 51 -16.88 10.40 -16.57
C ILE A 51 -16.12 10.28 -17.88
N THR A 52 -15.68 11.40 -18.46
CA THR A 52 -14.97 11.42 -19.75
C THR A 52 -13.67 10.64 -19.68
N PHE A 53 -12.90 10.80 -18.61
CA PHE A 53 -11.68 10.04 -18.38
C PHE A 53 -11.97 8.53 -18.35
N ASN A 54 -12.93 8.08 -17.53
CA ASN A 54 -13.23 6.66 -17.40
C ASN A 54 -13.77 6.08 -18.73
N VAL A 55 -14.71 6.75 -19.39
CA VAL A 55 -15.24 6.30 -20.69
C VAL A 55 -14.11 6.18 -21.72
N SER A 56 -13.20 7.16 -21.79
CA SER A 56 -12.05 7.13 -22.69
C SER A 56 -11.10 5.97 -22.37
N LEU A 57 -10.79 5.79 -21.08
CA LEU A 57 -9.93 4.70 -20.59
C LEU A 57 -10.52 3.32 -20.95
N PHE A 58 -11.78 3.07 -20.61
CA PHE A 58 -12.45 1.81 -20.91
C PHE A 58 -12.54 1.57 -22.41
N THR A 59 -12.87 2.59 -23.20
CA THR A 59 -12.96 2.49 -24.66
C THR A 59 -11.59 2.13 -25.27
N PHE A 60 -10.53 2.80 -24.83
CA PHE A 60 -9.17 2.54 -25.29
C PHE A 60 -8.72 1.09 -24.98
N TRP A 61 -8.93 0.62 -23.75
CA TRP A 61 -8.51 -0.73 -23.38
C TRP A 61 -9.38 -1.82 -24.02
N LEU A 62 -10.70 -1.60 -24.16
CA LEU A 62 -11.57 -2.51 -24.91
C LEU A 62 -11.21 -2.56 -26.39
N TYR A 63 -10.75 -1.45 -26.97
CA TYR A 63 -10.27 -1.41 -28.34
C TYR A 63 -9.05 -2.35 -28.51
N LEU A 64 -8.04 -2.20 -27.65
CA LEU A 64 -6.83 -3.04 -27.69
C LEU A 64 -7.07 -4.51 -27.31
N MET A 65 -8.07 -4.79 -26.47
CA MET A 65 -8.35 -6.14 -26.00
C MET A 65 -8.64 -7.12 -27.16
N GLN A 66 -7.85 -8.19 -27.24
CA GLN A 66 -8.01 -9.25 -28.24
C GLN A 66 -8.76 -10.47 -27.71
N SER A 67 -8.70 -10.73 -26.40
CA SER A 67 -9.41 -11.82 -25.73
C SER A 67 -10.17 -11.30 -24.51
N PRO A 68 -11.49 -11.52 -24.39
CA PRO A 68 -12.37 -12.07 -25.42
C PRO A 68 -12.37 -11.22 -26.71
N GLY A 69 -12.56 -11.86 -27.86
CA GLY A 69 -12.63 -11.18 -29.15
C GLY A 69 -13.93 -10.40 -29.35
N PHE A 70 -14.02 -9.62 -30.42
CA PHE A 70 -15.29 -9.04 -30.86
C PHE A 70 -16.19 -10.15 -31.46
N PRO A 71 -17.51 -10.18 -31.18
CA PRO A 71 -18.28 -9.22 -30.38
C PRO A 71 -18.32 -9.52 -28.87
N ALA A 72 -17.80 -10.67 -28.41
CA ALA A 72 -17.92 -11.12 -27.03
C ALA A 72 -17.40 -10.10 -25.98
N LYS A 73 -16.35 -9.33 -26.29
CA LYS A 73 -15.87 -8.25 -25.39
C LYS A 73 -16.88 -7.14 -25.12
N LEU A 74 -17.90 -6.96 -25.95
CA LEU A 74 -18.99 -6.01 -25.70
C LEU A 74 -19.87 -6.41 -24.51
N LEU A 75 -19.78 -7.65 -24.04
CA LEU A 75 -20.44 -8.08 -22.81
C LEU A 75 -19.91 -7.31 -21.59
N ILE A 76 -18.63 -6.92 -21.59
CA ILE A 76 -18.01 -6.18 -20.48
C ILE A 76 -18.72 -4.83 -20.24
N PRO A 77 -18.77 -3.90 -21.22
CA PRO A 77 -19.48 -2.63 -21.02
C PRO A 77 -20.99 -2.82 -20.84
N PHE A 78 -21.60 -3.81 -21.49
CA PHE A 78 -23.03 -4.09 -21.32
C PHE A 78 -23.38 -4.48 -19.87
N LEU A 79 -22.65 -5.44 -19.29
CA LEU A 79 -22.84 -5.86 -17.90
C LEU A 79 -22.53 -4.71 -16.94
N TYR A 80 -21.48 -3.94 -17.22
CA TYR A 80 -21.10 -2.79 -16.41
C TYR A 80 -22.19 -1.71 -16.38
N ILE A 81 -22.71 -1.30 -17.54
CA ILE A 81 -23.80 -0.32 -17.64
C ILE A 81 -25.06 -0.85 -16.93
N THR A 82 -25.38 -2.13 -17.11
CA THR A 82 -26.51 -2.76 -16.41
C THR A 82 -26.33 -2.71 -14.89
N ALA A 83 -25.13 -3.00 -14.40
CA ALA A 83 -24.81 -2.92 -12.97
C ALA A 83 -24.85 -1.49 -12.42
N LEU A 84 -24.54 -0.48 -13.24
CA LEU A 84 -24.69 0.93 -12.86
C LEU A 84 -26.15 1.40 -12.89
N ALA A 85 -26.98 0.84 -13.78
CA ALA A 85 -28.39 1.21 -13.90
C ALA A 85 -29.23 0.74 -12.69
N ILE A 86 -28.88 -0.40 -12.09
CA ILE A 86 -29.62 -0.99 -10.97
C ILE A 86 -29.09 -0.45 -9.62
N PRO A 87 -29.90 0.23 -8.79
CA PRO A 87 -29.44 0.82 -7.51
C PRO A 87 -28.77 -0.18 -6.56
N PHE A 88 -29.33 -1.40 -6.47
CA PHE A 88 -28.79 -2.48 -5.65
C PHE A 88 -27.32 -2.80 -5.99
N THR A 89 -26.95 -2.81 -7.27
CA THR A 89 -25.57 -3.08 -7.69
C THR A 89 -24.72 -1.80 -7.78
N SER A 90 -25.31 -0.67 -8.18
CA SER A 90 -24.58 0.56 -8.44
C SER A 90 -23.91 1.14 -7.20
N GLN A 91 -24.49 0.91 -6.00
CA GLN A 91 -23.86 1.28 -4.72
C GLN A 91 -22.46 0.65 -4.53
N PHE A 92 -22.17 -0.48 -5.18
CA PHE A 92 -20.84 -1.10 -5.23
C PHE A 92 -20.04 -0.65 -6.46
N PHE A 93 -20.64 -0.71 -7.66
CA PHE A 93 -19.92 -0.49 -8.92
C PHE A 93 -19.50 0.97 -9.15
N VAL A 94 -20.28 1.95 -8.68
CA VAL A 94 -19.95 3.37 -8.79
C VAL A 94 -18.66 3.71 -8.02
N PRO A 95 -18.54 3.45 -6.71
CA PRO A 95 -17.30 3.73 -5.99
C PRO A 95 -16.13 2.84 -6.44
N ALA A 96 -16.40 1.61 -6.90
CA ALA A 96 -15.37 0.70 -7.41
C ALA A 96 -14.97 0.96 -8.87
N THR A 97 -15.54 1.96 -9.56
CA THR A 97 -15.22 2.26 -10.96
C THR A 97 -13.71 2.38 -11.23
N PRO A 98 -12.90 3.08 -10.38
CA PRO A 98 -11.45 3.13 -10.58
C PRO A 98 -10.76 1.77 -10.44
N VAL A 99 -11.29 0.85 -9.61
CA VAL A 99 -10.79 -0.53 -9.49
C VAL A 99 -11.01 -1.28 -10.80
N PHE A 100 -12.19 -1.16 -11.40
CA PHE A 100 -12.46 -1.76 -12.70
C PHE A 100 -11.60 -1.14 -13.81
N GLY A 101 -11.37 0.17 -13.75
CA GLY A 101 -10.43 0.87 -14.63
C GLY A 101 -9.01 0.32 -14.51
N TRP A 102 -8.53 0.07 -13.30
CA TRP A 102 -7.27 -0.61 -13.05
C TRP A 102 -7.25 -2.03 -13.64
N LEU A 103 -8.26 -2.86 -13.34
CA LEU A 103 -8.30 -4.25 -13.79
C LEU A 103 -8.29 -4.37 -15.32
N ILE A 104 -9.08 -3.54 -16.02
CA ILE A 104 -9.11 -3.56 -17.48
C ILE A 104 -7.78 -3.05 -18.08
N THR A 105 -7.17 -2.03 -17.46
CA THR A 105 -5.85 -1.50 -17.84
C THR A 105 -4.79 -2.61 -17.70
N TYR A 106 -4.71 -3.23 -16.51
CA TYR A 106 -3.74 -4.27 -16.21
C TYR A 106 -3.90 -5.47 -17.14
N TYR A 107 -5.12 -5.99 -17.26
CA TYR A 107 -5.38 -7.16 -18.12
C TYR A 107 -5.06 -6.87 -19.58
N SER A 108 -5.53 -5.72 -20.11
CA SER A 108 -5.44 -5.40 -21.53
C SER A 108 -4.06 -4.90 -21.95
N SER A 109 -3.21 -4.49 -21.00
CA SER A 109 -1.84 -4.05 -21.26
C SER A 109 -1.00 -5.09 -22.01
N ARG A 110 -1.31 -6.39 -21.88
CA ARG A 110 -0.65 -7.48 -22.63
C ARG A 110 -0.85 -7.39 -24.15
N PHE A 111 -1.90 -6.71 -24.60
CA PHE A 111 -2.24 -6.58 -26.04
C PHE A 111 -1.65 -5.32 -26.68
N ILE A 112 -0.91 -4.49 -25.93
CA ILE A 112 -0.20 -3.34 -26.50
C ILE A 112 0.83 -3.87 -27.51
N PRO A 113 0.82 -3.40 -28.78
CA PRO A 113 1.81 -3.78 -29.78
C PRO A 113 3.23 -3.41 -29.35
N ASP A 114 4.21 -4.27 -29.65
CA ASP A 114 5.60 -4.06 -29.24
C ASP A 114 6.19 -2.73 -29.74
N SER A 115 5.78 -2.27 -30.92
CA SER A 115 6.21 -0.98 -31.48
C SER A 115 5.73 0.24 -30.69
N TRP A 116 4.71 0.09 -29.83
CA TRP A 116 4.19 1.16 -28.98
C TRP A 116 4.84 1.14 -27.59
N ARG A 117 5.52 0.05 -27.24
CA ARG A 117 6.07 -0.13 -25.89
C ARG A 117 7.39 0.62 -25.74
N PRO A 118 7.62 1.31 -24.61
CA PRO A 118 8.92 1.91 -24.32
C PRO A 118 10.01 0.85 -24.18
N ASN A 119 11.27 1.26 -24.29
CA ASN A 119 12.40 0.39 -23.96
C ASN A 119 12.41 0.08 -22.46
N VAL A 120 12.68 -1.18 -22.12
CA VAL A 120 12.77 -1.64 -20.72
C VAL A 120 14.05 -1.12 -20.08
N SER A 121 13.91 -0.48 -18.93
CA SER A 121 15.03 -0.03 -18.13
C SER A 121 15.54 -1.13 -17.21
N VAL A 122 16.69 -1.71 -17.56
CA VAL A 122 17.37 -2.73 -16.73
C VAL A 122 18.38 -2.13 -15.75
N VAL A 123 18.77 -0.86 -15.95
CA VAL A 123 19.85 -0.20 -15.18
C VAL A 123 19.33 0.81 -14.16
N LEU A 124 18.14 1.41 -14.40
CA LEU A 124 17.66 2.54 -13.60
C LEU A 124 17.51 2.20 -12.11
N LEU A 125 16.76 1.15 -11.78
CA LEU A 125 16.48 0.81 -10.39
C LEU A 125 17.74 0.35 -9.63
N PRO A 126 18.58 -0.58 -10.17
CA PRO A 126 19.85 -0.94 -9.52
C PRO A 126 20.77 0.26 -9.28
N THR A 127 20.83 1.18 -10.24
CA THR A 127 21.66 2.39 -10.13
C THR A 127 21.13 3.33 -9.06
N LEU A 128 19.82 3.58 -9.03
CA LEU A 128 19.20 4.41 -7.99
C LEU A 128 19.40 3.81 -6.60
N GLU A 129 19.26 2.49 -6.46
CA GLU A 129 19.47 1.80 -5.18
C GLU A 129 20.92 1.96 -4.71
N SER A 130 21.88 1.74 -5.61
CA SER A 130 23.31 1.91 -5.32
C SER A 130 23.67 3.35 -4.96
N VAL A 131 23.13 4.34 -5.67
CA VAL A 131 23.43 5.76 -5.45
C VAL A 131 22.79 6.29 -4.16
N LEU A 132 21.54 5.89 -3.88
CA LEU A 132 20.79 6.43 -2.73
C LEU A 132 21.10 5.70 -1.43
N TYR A 133 21.32 4.38 -1.46
CA TYR A 133 21.49 3.56 -0.27
C TYR A 133 22.89 2.99 -0.10
N GLY A 134 23.78 3.21 -1.07
CA GLY A 134 25.19 2.80 -0.99
C GLY A 134 25.43 1.30 -1.19
N ALA A 135 24.38 0.51 -1.42
CA ALA A 135 24.44 -0.92 -1.69
C ALA A 135 23.18 -1.38 -2.43
N ASN A 136 23.26 -2.52 -3.12
CA ASN A 136 22.07 -3.25 -3.58
C ASN A 136 21.53 -4.07 -2.38
N ILE A 137 20.70 -3.42 -1.56
CA ILE A 137 20.11 -4.01 -0.35
C ILE A 137 19.29 -5.25 -0.72
N SER A 138 18.61 -5.17 -1.85
CA SER A 138 17.78 -6.26 -2.40
C SER A 138 18.63 -7.49 -2.70
N ASP A 139 19.81 -7.32 -3.30
CA ASP A 139 20.75 -8.42 -3.54
C ASP A 139 21.23 -9.06 -2.22
N ILE A 140 21.62 -8.26 -1.22
CA ILE A 140 22.06 -8.77 0.09
C ILE A 140 20.98 -9.63 0.75
N LEU A 141 19.72 -9.20 0.71
CA LEU A 141 18.59 -9.92 1.30
C LEU A 141 18.33 -11.27 0.61
N THR A 142 18.65 -11.39 -0.67
CA THR A 142 18.41 -12.62 -1.45
C THR A 142 19.49 -13.69 -1.26
N ARG A 143 20.66 -13.34 -0.70
CA ARG A 143 21.76 -14.29 -0.45
C ARG A 143 21.50 -15.23 0.74
N TYR A 144 20.62 -14.85 1.66
CA TYR A 144 20.33 -15.62 2.87
C TYR A 144 18.91 -16.18 2.84
N THR A 145 18.72 -17.32 2.18
CA THR A 145 17.41 -17.98 2.10
C THR A 145 17.28 -19.11 3.09
N HIS A 146 16.07 -19.31 3.63
CA HIS A 146 15.78 -20.37 4.60
C HIS A 146 14.29 -20.72 4.54
N PRO A 147 13.88 -22.01 4.61
CA PRO A 147 12.47 -22.40 4.47
C PRO A 147 11.50 -21.69 5.43
N PHE A 148 11.94 -21.41 6.66
CA PHE A 148 11.14 -20.62 7.61
C PHE A 148 10.91 -19.18 7.13
N LEU A 149 11.94 -18.53 6.60
CA LEU A 149 11.86 -17.18 6.05
C LEU A 149 11.05 -17.15 4.75
N ASP A 150 11.13 -18.22 3.95
CA ASP A 150 10.29 -18.41 2.76
C ASP A 150 8.80 -18.40 3.14
N ILE A 151 8.41 -19.20 4.14
CA ILE A 151 7.02 -19.20 4.64
C ILE A 151 6.63 -17.84 5.24
N LEU A 152 7.52 -17.23 6.03
CA LEU A 152 7.27 -15.92 6.65
C LEU A 152 7.06 -14.81 5.61
N ALA A 153 7.81 -14.83 4.51
CA ALA A 153 7.65 -13.89 3.40
C ALA A 153 6.42 -14.22 2.55
N TRP A 154 6.15 -15.51 2.33
CA TRP A 154 5.05 -15.99 1.51
C TRP A 154 3.67 -15.66 2.09
N ILE A 155 3.46 -15.78 3.39
CA ILE A 155 2.15 -15.50 4.01
C ILE A 155 1.67 -14.07 3.70
N PRO A 156 2.42 -12.99 3.97
CA PRO A 156 1.98 -11.63 3.65
C PRO A 156 2.03 -11.37 2.14
N TYR A 157 3.06 -11.84 1.41
CA TYR A 157 3.24 -11.53 -0.01
C TYR A 157 2.35 -12.37 -0.94
N GLY A 158 2.46 -13.68 -0.85
CA GLY A 158 1.81 -14.63 -1.76
C GLY A 158 0.33 -14.90 -1.45
N VAL A 159 -0.12 -14.60 -0.22
CA VAL A 159 -1.50 -14.83 0.23
C VAL A 159 -2.15 -13.54 0.71
N GLY A 160 -1.56 -12.89 1.72
CA GLY A 160 -2.12 -11.72 2.39
C GLY A 160 -2.42 -10.56 1.45
N HIS A 161 -1.46 -10.19 0.59
CA HIS A 161 -1.60 -9.10 -0.36
C HIS A 161 -2.86 -9.20 -1.24
N PHE A 162 -3.31 -10.41 -1.59
CA PHE A 162 -4.49 -10.61 -2.41
C PHE A 162 -5.80 -10.65 -1.62
N ILE A 163 -5.75 -10.92 -0.32
CA ILE A 163 -6.92 -11.11 0.54
C ILE A 163 -7.21 -9.87 1.38
N ILE A 164 -6.18 -9.22 1.90
CA ILE A 164 -6.28 -8.11 2.85
C ILE A 164 -7.07 -6.91 2.31
N PRO A 165 -6.96 -6.49 1.03
CA PRO A 165 -7.81 -5.41 0.51
C PRO A 165 -9.30 -5.66 0.69
N PHE A 166 -9.74 -6.91 0.56
CA PHE A 166 -11.13 -7.33 0.76
C PHE A 166 -11.49 -7.39 2.25
N VAL A 167 -10.56 -7.79 3.11
CA VAL A 167 -10.74 -7.75 4.57
C VAL A 167 -10.90 -6.31 5.05
N VAL A 168 -10.07 -5.38 4.57
CA VAL A 168 -10.18 -3.94 4.88
C VAL A 168 -11.53 -3.41 4.42
N ALA A 169 -11.95 -3.74 3.19
CA ALA A 169 -13.26 -3.35 2.68
C ALA A 169 -14.41 -3.90 3.56
N ALA A 170 -14.35 -5.17 3.97
CA ALA A 170 -15.35 -5.78 4.83
C ALA A 170 -15.39 -5.13 6.23
N PHE A 171 -14.23 -4.82 6.82
CA PHE A 171 -14.15 -4.11 8.10
C PHE A 171 -14.74 -2.69 8.03
N LEU A 172 -14.41 -1.94 6.98
CA LEU A 172 -14.97 -0.62 6.75
C LEU A 172 -16.49 -0.69 6.53
N TRP A 173 -16.97 -1.68 5.79
CA TRP A 173 -18.40 -1.90 5.56
C TRP A 173 -19.18 -2.18 6.86
N LEU A 174 -18.62 -3.02 7.74
CA LEU A 174 -19.24 -3.41 9.00
C LEU A 174 -19.25 -2.27 10.01
N PHE A 175 -18.08 -1.66 10.25
CA PHE A 175 -17.83 -0.84 11.43
C PHE A 175 -17.71 0.65 11.16
N ARG A 176 -17.77 1.10 9.89
CA ARG A 176 -17.67 2.52 9.53
C ARG A 176 -18.81 2.96 8.61
N PRO A 177 -19.10 4.28 8.53
CA PRO A 177 -20.10 4.81 7.60
C PRO A 177 -19.79 4.41 6.16
N LYS A 178 -20.83 4.27 5.32
CA LYS A 178 -20.71 3.82 3.92
C LYS A 178 -19.69 4.61 3.11
N GLN A 179 -19.50 5.88 3.44
CA GLN A 179 -18.54 6.78 2.83
C GLN A 179 -17.11 6.26 2.97
N ALA A 180 -16.74 5.65 4.10
CA ALA A 180 -15.39 5.12 4.31
C ALA A 180 -15.07 3.99 3.33
N LEU A 181 -16.01 3.05 3.13
CA LEU A 181 -15.88 2.00 2.11
C LEU A 181 -15.81 2.57 0.69
N HIS A 182 -16.64 3.56 0.39
CA HIS A 182 -16.65 4.18 -0.94
C HIS A 182 -15.31 4.87 -1.23
N GLN A 183 -14.74 5.58 -0.26
CA GLN A 183 -13.43 6.21 -0.43
C GLN A 183 -12.30 5.18 -0.49
N TRP A 184 -12.37 4.09 0.28
CA TRP A 184 -11.44 2.97 0.15
C TRP A 184 -11.41 2.43 -1.28
N ALA A 185 -12.56 2.07 -1.84
CA ALA A 185 -12.65 1.54 -3.19
C ALA A 185 -12.13 2.53 -4.25
N ARG A 186 -12.49 3.82 -4.13
CA ARG A 186 -12.03 4.86 -5.06
C ARG A 186 -10.52 5.06 -4.99
N ILE A 187 -9.97 5.27 -3.81
CA ILE A 187 -8.54 5.58 -3.63
C ILE A 187 -7.68 4.36 -3.95
N PHE A 188 -8.10 3.16 -3.52
CA PHE A 188 -7.41 1.92 -3.86
C PHE A 188 -7.38 1.69 -5.38
N GLY A 189 -8.49 1.92 -6.07
CA GLY A 189 -8.56 1.82 -7.52
C GLY A 189 -7.69 2.85 -8.25
N TRP A 190 -7.71 4.12 -7.82
CA TRP A 190 -6.87 5.16 -8.40
C TRP A 190 -5.38 4.94 -8.16
N LEU A 191 -5.00 4.48 -6.96
CA LEU A 191 -3.63 4.12 -6.62
C LEU A 191 -3.11 3.04 -7.59
N ASN A 192 -3.87 1.95 -7.73
CA ASN A 192 -3.48 0.84 -8.58
C ASN A 192 -3.50 1.19 -10.07
N LEU A 193 -4.50 1.94 -10.53
CA LEU A 193 -4.57 2.41 -11.91
C LEU A 193 -3.35 3.30 -12.23
N THR A 194 -3.02 4.23 -11.34
CA THR A 194 -1.86 5.11 -11.50
C THR A 194 -0.56 4.31 -11.53
N GLY A 195 -0.38 3.36 -10.60
CA GLY A 195 0.81 2.52 -10.57
C GLY A 195 0.97 1.68 -11.84
N VAL A 196 -0.10 1.05 -12.34
CA VAL A 196 -0.04 0.28 -13.61
C VAL A 196 0.24 1.18 -14.81
N ILE A 197 -0.35 2.39 -14.88
CA ILE A 197 -0.03 3.35 -15.94
C ILE A 197 1.46 3.71 -15.90
N ILE A 198 2.02 3.98 -14.72
CA ILE A 198 3.46 4.26 -14.58
C ILE A 198 4.28 3.06 -15.03
N GLN A 199 3.94 1.83 -14.63
CA GLN A 199 4.66 0.62 -15.03
C GLN A 199 4.63 0.38 -16.56
N ILE A 200 3.55 0.77 -17.24
CA ILE A 200 3.44 0.68 -18.70
C ILE A 200 4.31 1.74 -19.40
N LEU A 201 4.34 2.97 -18.86
CA LEU A 201 5.07 4.10 -19.45
C LEU A 201 6.56 4.11 -19.09
N LEU A 202 6.92 3.54 -17.95
CA LEU A 202 8.27 3.41 -17.42
C LEU A 202 8.53 1.95 -17.02
N PRO A 203 8.68 1.05 -18.00
CA PRO A 203 8.95 -0.35 -17.73
C PRO A 203 10.35 -0.49 -17.13
N CYS A 204 10.43 -1.05 -15.92
CA CYS A 204 11.66 -1.28 -15.19
C CYS A 204 11.79 -2.76 -14.84
N ALA A 205 12.97 -3.32 -15.07
CA ALA A 205 13.24 -4.70 -14.74
C ALA A 205 13.28 -4.89 -13.20
N PRO A 206 12.65 -5.96 -12.68
CA PRO A 206 12.74 -6.33 -11.27
C PRO A 206 14.04 -7.09 -10.93
N PRO A 207 14.37 -7.27 -9.65
CA PRO A 207 15.62 -7.92 -9.22
C PRO A 207 15.83 -9.32 -9.79
N TRP A 208 14.76 -10.11 -9.97
CA TRP A 208 14.90 -11.47 -10.50
C TRP A 208 15.45 -11.48 -11.92
N TYR A 209 15.21 -10.42 -12.69
CA TYR A 209 15.75 -10.30 -14.03
C TYR A 209 17.26 -10.07 -13.98
N GLU A 210 17.73 -9.20 -13.09
CA GLU A 210 19.16 -8.96 -12.87
C GLU A 210 19.87 -10.24 -12.41
N VAL A 211 19.25 -11.03 -11.53
CA VAL A 211 19.82 -12.30 -11.05
C VAL A 211 19.98 -13.33 -12.18
N ILE A 212 19.06 -13.38 -13.15
CA ILE A 212 19.07 -14.39 -14.22
C ILE A 212 19.87 -13.92 -15.44
N TYR A 213 19.73 -12.65 -15.83
CA TYR A 213 20.22 -12.11 -17.09
C TYR A 213 21.27 -10.99 -16.91
N GLY A 214 21.59 -10.60 -15.68
CA GLY A 214 22.41 -9.44 -15.40
C GLY A 214 21.76 -8.16 -15.94
N LEU A 215 22.61 -7.26 -16.47
CA LEU A 215 22.16 -6.00 -17.09
C LEU A 215 21.95 -6.14 -18.61
N ALA A 216 21.77 -7.37 -19.12
CA ALA A 216 21.52 -7.58 -20.53
C ALA A 216 20.21 -6.89 -20.97
N PRO A 217 20.18 -6.21 -22.14
CA PRO A 217 18.97 -5.53 -22.61
C PRO A 217 17.77 -6.46 -22.66
N ALA A 218 16.68 -6.05 -22.00
CA ALA A 218 15.44 -6.81 -21.95
C ALA A 218 14.58 -6.61 -23.20
N THR A 219 13.84 -7.66 -23.56
CA THR A 219 12.86 -7.62 -24.65
C THR A 219 11.49 -8.10 -24.14
N TYR A 220 10.41 -7.69 -24.82
CA TYR A 220 9.04 -8.10 -24.46
C TYR A 220 8.73 -9.58 -24.74
N ALA A 221 9.69 -10.33 -25.31
CA ALA A 221 9.60 -11.79 -25.43
C ALA A 221 9.88 -12.51 -24.10
N VAL A 222 10.51 -11.84 -23.14
CA VAL A 222 10.82 -12.42 -21.83
C VAL A 222 9.53 -12.59 -21.02
N ARG A 223 9.30 -13.80 -20.52
CA ARG A 223 8.17 -14.12 -19.65
C ARG A 223 8.44 -13.75 -18.20
N GLY A 224 7.38 -13.53 -17.44
CA GLY A 224 7.49 -13.32 -15.99
C GLY A 224 8.06 -14.54 -15.27
N SER A 225 8.70 -14.28 -14.12
CA SER A 225 9.33 -15.30 -13.27
C SER A 225 8.67 -15.31 -11.89
N ALA A 226 8.51 -16.51 -11.32
CA ALA A 226 8.11 -16.67 -9.93
C ALA A 226 9.21 -16.23 -8.95
N ALA A 227 10.44 -16.00 -9.42
CA ALA A 227 11.54 -15.52 -8.59
C ALA A 227 11.70 -16.36 -7.30
N GLY A 228 11.78 -15.72 -6.13
CA GLY A 228 11.89 -16.40 -4.85
C GLY A 228 10.68 -17.29 -4.50
N LEU A 229 9.49 -17.04 -5.07
CA LEU A 229 8.32 -17.89 -4.85
C LEU A 229 8.46 -19.28 -5.48
N ALA A 230 9.40 -19.50 -6.39
CA ALA A 230 9.70 -20.84 -6.89
C ALA A 230 10.13 -21.79 -5.75
N ARG A 231 10.69 -21.26 -4.65
CA ARG A 231 10.99 -22.05 -3.45
C ARG A 231 9.73 -22.52 -2.72
N ILE A 232 8.65 -21.75 -2.77
CA ILE A 232 7.34 -22.15 -2.22
C ILE A 232 6.70 -23.24 -3.07
N ASP A 233 6.73 -23.07 -4.39
CA ASP A 233 6.32 -24.13 -5.33
C ASP A 233 7.06 -25.44 -5.03
N ALA A 234 8.40 -25.39 -4.84
CA ALA A 234 9.20 -26.55 -4.49
C ALA A 234 8.84 -27.15 -3.12
N LEU A 235 8.61 -26.31 -2.10
CA LEU A 235 8.28 -26.73 -0.74
C LEU A 235 6.94 -27.47 -0.66
N PHE A 236 5.96 -27.07 -1.48
CA PHE A 236 4.63 -27.70 -1.54
C PHE A 236 4.46 -28.68 -2.71
N HIS A 237 5.53 -28.96 -3.47
CA HIS A 237 5.50 -29.81 -4.66
C HIS A 237 4.45 -29.37 -5.71
N GLY A 238 4.29 -28.06 -5.88
CA GLY A 238 3.37 -27.44 -6.83
C GLY A 238 4.11 -26.63 -7.91
N ASN A 239 3.33 -25.91 -8.73
CA ASN A 239 3.83 -24.99 -9.75
C ASN A 239 2.94 -23.74 -9.88
N GLY A 240 2.18 -23.43 -8.84
CA GLY A 240 1.15 -22.40 -8.87
C GLY A 240 1.74 -21.02 -9.15
N TYR A 241 2.83 -20.66 -8.48
CA TYR A 241 3.48 -19.36 -8.68
C TYR A 241 4.22 -19.29 -10.03
N THR A 242 4.88 -20.38 -10.42
CA THR A 242 5.55 -20.48 -11.73
C THR A 242 4.56 -20.23 -12.87
N VAL A 243 3.37 -20.84 -12.81
CA VAL A 243 2.32 -20.64 -13.82
C VAL A 243 1.74 -19.23 -13.74
N ALA A 244 1.41 -18.74 -12.54
CA ALA A 244 0.80 -17.44 -12.35
C ALA A 244 1.69 -16.29 -12.83
N PHE A 245 2.95 -16.26 -12.40
CA PHE A 245 3.90 -15.22 -12.79
C PHE A 245 4.36 -15.35 -14.26
N GLY A 246 4.44 -16.58 -14.79
CA GLY A 246 4.73 -16.80 -16.20
C GLY A 246 3.67 -16.23 -17.16
N GLY A 247 2.45 -15.98 -16.68
CA GLY A 247 1.34 -15.38 -17.41
C GLY A 247 1.06 -13.91 -17.10
N ALA A 248 1.92 -13.24 -16.32
CA ALA A 248 1.71 -11.86 -15.89
C ALA A 248 1.68 -10.87 -17.08
N PRO A 249 0.66 -9.99 -17.18
CA PRO A 249 0.55 -8.99 -18.25
C PRO A 249 1.69 -7.96 -18.29
N VAL A 250 2.21 -7.61 -17.11
CA VAL A 250 3.22 -6.56 -16.93
C VAL A 250 4.44 -7.20 -16.29
N VAL A 251 5.35 -7.72 -17.11
CA VAL A 251 6.57 -8.42 -16.67
C VAL A 251 7.59 -7.43 -16.07
N PHE A 252 7.78 -6.29 -16.72
CA PHE A 252 8.74 -5.24 -16.33
C PHE A 252 8.07 -4.10 -15.56
N GLY A 253 7.15 -4.44 -14.66
CA GLY A 253 6.40 -3.49 -13.85
C GLY A 253 6.97 -3.28 -12.46
N ALA A 254 8.30 -3.27 -12.30
CA ALA A 254 8.90 -3.17 -10.96
C ALA A 254 8.57 -1.83 -10.27
N PHE A 255 8.64 -0.72 -11.01
CA PHE A 255 8.44 0.63 -10.47
C PHE A 255 7.11 1.27 -10.89
N PRO A 256 6.35 1.85 -9.95
CA PRO A 256 6.47 1.69 -8.50
C PRO A 256 5.98 0.31 -8.05
N SER A 257 6.38 -0.14 -6.85
CA SER A 257 5.86 -1.38 -6.29
C SER A 257 4.40 -1.25 -5.87
N LEU A 258 3.50 -1.95 -6.56
CA LEU A 258 2.08 -2.00 -6.16
C LEU A 258 1.85 -2.83 -4.90
N HIS A 259 2.74 -3.77 -4.58
CA HIS A 259 2.72 -4.52 -3.33
C HIS A 259 2.90 -3.57 -2.13
N SER A 260 3.96 -2.75 -2.16
CA SER A 260 4.20 -1.77 -1.10
C SER A 260 3.11 -0.69 -1.08
N ALA A 261 2.67 -0.22 -2.26
CA ALA A 261 1.63 0.79 -2.36
C ALA A 261 0.32 0.33 -1.70
N CYS A 262 -0.17 -0.87 -2.04
CA CYS A 262 -1.40 -1.40 -1.46
C CYS A 262 -1.29 -1.58 0.06
N ALA A 263 -0.21 -2.18 0.55
CA ALA A 263 -0.03 -2.37 1.99
C ALA A 263 0.11 -1.06 2.75
N THR A 264 0.82 -0.08 2.18
CA THR A 264 0.88 1.28 2.76
C THR A 264 -0.51 1.86 2.87
N LEU A 265 -1.32 1.76 1.81
CA LEU A 265 -2.67 2.28 1.79
C LEU A 265 -3.57 1.57 2.80
N GLU A 266 -3.46 0.24 2.92
CA GLU A 266 -4.12 -0.57 3.95
C GLU A 266 -3.74 -0.08 5.36
N GLY A 267 -2.45 0.11 5.62
CA GLY A 267 -1.92 0.65 6.87
C GLY A 267 -2.48 2.04 7.19
N LEU A 268 -2.48 2.95 6.21
CA LEU A 268 -3.03 4.31 6.37
C LEU A 268 -4.53 4.29 6.66
N PHE A 269 -5.31 3.52 5.90
CA PHE A 269 -6.75 3.42 6.13
C PHE A 269 -7.07 2.77 7.48
N LEU A 270 -6.41 1.68 7.83
CA LEU A 270 -6.65 1.02 9.11
C LEU A 270 -6.20 1.90 10.28
N SER A 271 -5.07 2.62 10.18
CA SER A 271 -4.66 3.58 11.20
C SER A 271 -5.62 4.76 11.33
N HIS A 272 -6.17 5.25 10.22
CA HIS A 272 -7.09 6.39 10.21
C HIS A 272 -8.48 6.03 10.75
N PHE A 273 -9.03 4.90 10.31
CA PHE A 273 -10.38 4.48 10.70
C PHE A 273 -10.38 3.63 11.97
N PHE A 274 -9.29 2.94 12.32
CA PHE A 274 -9.19 2.03 13.46
C PHE A 274 -7.84 2.23 14.19
N PRO A 275 -7.62 3.37 14.84
CA PRO A 275 -6.31 3.73 15.43
C PRO A 275 -5.76 2.67 16.40
N GLN A 276 -6.64 1.91 17.06
CA GLN A 276 -6.28 0.84 17.98
C GLN A 276 -5.52 -0.35 17.33
N VAL A 277 -5.61 -0.55 16.01
CA VAL A 277 -4.87 -1.63 15.32
C VAL A 277 -3.58 -1.15 14.65
N THR A 278 -3.26 0.14 14.74
CA THR A 278 -2.13 0.80 14.06
C THR A 278 -0.82 0.02 14.20
N LYS A 279 -0.44 -0.36 15.42
CA LYS A 279 0.81 -1.09 15.66
C LYS A 279 0.90 -2.38 14.86
N PHE A 280 -0.18 -3.17 14.85
CA PHE A 280 -0.21 -4.48 14.19
C PHE A 280 -0.21 -4.37 12.67
N VAL A 281 -0.94 -3.40 12.12
CA VAL A 281 -1.01 -3.22 10.67
C VAL A 281 0.32 -2.76 10.10
N TRP A 282 1.04 -1.87 10.80
CA TRP A 282 2.36 -1.44 10.35
C TRP A 282 3.43 -2.52 10.48
N ILE A 283 3.31 -3.45 11.43
CA ILE A 283 4.15 -4.66 11.45
C ILE A 283 3.95 -5.45 10.15
N TYR A 284 2.70 -5.70 9.75
CA TYR A 284 2.41 -6.38 8.48
C TYR A 284 3.00 -5.62 7.28
N VAL A 285 2.82 -4.29 7.22
CA VAL A 285 3.35 -3.46 6.12
C VAL A 285 4.87 -3.60 5.99
N LEU A 286 5.59 -3.50 7.11
CA LEU A 286 7.05 -3.63 7.12
C LEU A 286 7.52 -5.03 6.75
N VAL A 287 6.82 -6.08 7.22
CA VAL A 287 7.13 -7.47 6.82
C VAL A 287 6.86 -7.66 5.33
N LEU A 288 5.80 -7.09 4.78
CA LEU A 288 5.52 -7.16 3.34
C LEU A 288 6.63 -6.48 2.52
N TYR A 289 7.10 -5.30 2.94
CA TYR A 289 8.21 -4.62 2.24
C TYR A 289 9.43 -5.52 2.17
N TRP A 290 9.84 -6.07 3.31
CA TRP A 290 10.92 -7.04 3.38
C TRP A 290 10.65 -8.24 2.47
N ALA A 291 9.45 -8.83 2.52
CA ALA A 291 9.08 -9.99 1.71
C ALA A 291 9.20 -9.73 0.21
N THR A 292 8.83 -8.54 -0.28
CA THR A 292 8.94 -8.19 -1.70
C THR A 292 10.39 -8.20 -2.21
N MET A 293 11.34 -7.76 -1.38
CA MET A 293 12.78 -7.77 -1.68
C MET A 293 13.37 -9.17 -1.49
N TYR A 294 13.01 -9.85 -0.40
CA TYR A 294 13.45 -11.20 -0.07
C TYR A 294 13.06 -12.24 -1.14
N LEU A 295 11.87 -12.08 -1.72
CA LEU A 295 11.38 -12.91 -2.84
C LEU A 295 11.86 -12.41 -4.21
N THR A 296 12.75 -11.41 -4.25
CA THR A 296 13.43 -10.94 -5.46
C THR A 296 12.49 -10.30 -6.49
N HIS A 297 11.37 -9.73 -6.04
CA HIS A 297 10.38 -9.08 -6.92
C HIS A 297 10.53 -7.57 -7.01
N HIS A 298 11.15 -6.93 -6.01
CA HIS A 298 11.20 -5.49 -5.90
C HIS A 298 12.53 -4.99 -5.34
N TYR A 299 12.97 -3.85 -5.84
CA TYR A 299 14.08 -3.06 -5.29
C TYR A 299 13.59 -2.17 -4.15
N LEU A 300 14.44 -1.78 -3.21
CA LEU A 300 14.01 -0.90 -2.11
C LEU A 300 13.47 0.45 -2.65
N ILE A 301 14.08 0.98 -3.71
CA ILE A 301 13.66 2.26 -4.29
C ILE A 301 12.24 2.20 -4.86
N ASP A 302 11.83 1.07 -5.45
CA ASP A 302 10.49 0.92 -5.99
C ASP A 302 9.44 0.64 -4.90
N VAL A 303 9.85 0.00 -3.79
CA VAL A 303 9.06 -0.11 -2.56
C VAL A 303 8.77 1.29 -1.99
N VAL A 304 9.79 2.14 -1.87
CA VAL A 304 9.64 3.53 -1.39
C VAL A 304 8.79 4.36 -2.35
N GLY A 305 8.96 4.18 -3.67
CA GLY A 305 8.14 4.85 -4.68
C GLY A 305 6.66 4.47 -4.57
N GLY A 306 6.35 3.18 -4.39
CA GLY A 306 4.99 2.69 -4.16
C GLY A 306 4.35 3.23 -2.88
N SER A 307 5.09 3.22 -1.77
CA SER A 307 4.61 3.78 -0.51
C SER A 307 4.37 5.29 -0.60
N SER A 308 5.24 6.02 -1.28
CA SER A 308 5.08 7.46 -1.52
C SER A 308 3.83 7.76 -2.35
N LEU A 309 3.57 6.96 -3.39
CA LEU A 309 2.36 7.07 -4.19
C LEU A 309 1.10 6.81 -3.35
N ALA A 310 1.12 5.80 -2.48
CA ALA A 310 0.00 5.51 -1.58
C ALA A 310 -0.27 6.65 -0.59
N VAL A 311 0.78 7.22 0.00
CA VAL A 311 0.68 8.41 0.89
C VAL A 311 0.07 9.59 0.13
N ALA A 312 0.56 9.87 -1.08
CA ALA A 312 0.02 10.94 -1.91
C ALA A 312 -1.46 10.71 -2.24
N CYS A 313 -1.84 9.52 -2.70
CA CYS A 313 -3.23 9.18 -2.98
C CYS A 313 -4.12 9.30 -1.74
N PHE A 314 -3.65 8.84 -0.58
CA PHE A 314 -4.40 8.94 0.67
C PHE A 314 -4.69 10.40 1.04
N TYR A 315 -3.66 11.25 1.12
CA TYR A 315 -3.86 12.63 1.58
C TYR A 315 -4.53 13.54 0.55
N LEU A 316 -4.29 13.32 -0.76
CA LEU A 316 -4.87 14.14 -1.82
C LEU A 316 -6.31 13.77 -2.15
N LEU A 317 -6.69 12.49 -2.01
CA LEU A 317 -8.00 12.00 -2.46
C LEU A 317 -8.97 11.73 -1.30
N LEU A 318 -8.49 11.57 -0.06
CA LEU A 318 -9.37 11.40 1.10
C LEU A 318 -9.98 12.76 1.47
N PRO A 319 -11.31 12.93 1.35
CA PRO A 319 -11.92 14.22 1.56
C PRO A 319 -12.11 14.50 3.05
N ASP A 320 -12.35 15.76 3.40
CA ASP A 320 -12.37 16.21 4.80
C ASP A 320 -13.57 15.65 5.59
N GLU A 321 -14.66 15.26 4.92
CA GLU A 321 -15.86 14.75 5.60
C GLU A 321 -15.62 13.41 6.28
N VAL A 322 -14.59 12.66 5.87
CA VAL A 322 -14.22 11.37 6.47
C VAL A 322 -13.00 11.46 7.38
N LYS A 323 -12.56 12.68 7.73
CA LYS A 323 -11.45 12.95 8.65
C LYS A 323 -11.96 13.31 10.05
N GLY A 324 -11.02 13.47 10.99
CA GLY A 324 -11.30 13.94 12.34
C GLY A 324 -12.28 13.04 13.11
N PRO A 325 -13.19 13.59 13.93
CA PRO A 325 -14.11 12.82 14.75
C PRO A 325 -15.09 11.92 13.98
N PHE A 326 -15.24 12.12 12.66
CA PHE A 326 -16.05 11.25 11.80
C PHE A 326 -15.32 9.96 11.42
N ALA A 327 -13.98 9.99 11.33
CA ALA A 327 -13.17 8.84 10.95
C ALA A 327 -13.40 7.62 11.86
N THR A 328 -13.56 7.86 13.16
CA THR A 328 -13.77 6.79 14.16
C THR A 328 -15.25 6.56 14.50
N SER A 329 -16.16 7.29 13.84
CA SER A 329 -17.60 7.16 14.11
C SER A 329 -18.14 5.79 13.72
N LEU A 330 -19.07 5.27 14.52
CA LEU A 330 -19.83 4.07 14.18
C LEU A 330 -20.96 4.44 13.20
N PRO A 331 -21.41 3.48 12.36
CA PRO A 331 -22.60 3.68 11.55
C PRO A 331 -23.81 4.12 12.40
N PRO A 332 -24.71 4.98 11.87
CA PRO A 332 -25.85 5.51 12.63
C PRO A 332 -26.75 4.43 13.26
N ASN A 333 -26.90 3.29 12.58
CA ASN A 333 -27.74 2.17 13.02
C ASN A 333 -27.00 1.15 13.90
N LEU A 334 -25.70 1.36 14.14
CA LEU A 334 -24.86 0.54 15.01
C LEU A 334 -24.46 1.29 16.29
N GLY A 335 -24.19 2.60 16.18
CA GLY A 335 -24.07 3.50 17.31
C GLY A 335 -25.45 3.89 17.83
N GLY A 336 -26.17 2.95 18.46
CA GLY A 336 -27.54 3.16 18.90
C GLY A 336 -27.71 4.48 19.67
N SER A 337 -28.71 5.28 19.29
CA SER A 337 -29.23 6.51 19.94
C SER A 337 -28.25 7.37 20.76
N SER A 338 -26.96 7.34 20.44
CA SER A 338 -26.00 8.28 20.96
C SER A 338 -26.11 9.49 20.04
N MET A 339 -27.16 10.28 20.25
CA MET A 339 -26.95 11.72 20.17
C MET A 339 -25.69 11.97 21.01
N ARG A 340 -24.54 12.13 20.35
CA ARG A 340 -23.49 12.98 20.93
C ARG A 340 -24.25 14.24 21.33
N SER A 341 -24.17 14.60 22.61
CA SER A 341 -24.90 15.76 23.09
C SER A 341 -24.54 16.91 22.14
N LYS A 342 -25.51 17.77 21.81
CA LYS A 342 -25.31 18.86 20.84
C LYS A 342 -24.03 19.68 21.16
N TYR A 343 -23.63 19.67 22.44
CA TYR A 343 -22.42 20.25 22.97
C TYR A 343 -21.12 19.64 22.41
N GLN A 344 -21.03 18.33 22.21
CA GLN A 344 -19.85 17.68 21.59
C GLN A 344 -19.74 17.89 20.08
N LEU A 345 -20.84 18.18 19.38
CA LEU A 345 -20.84 18.43 17.93
C LEU A 345 -20.40 19.88 17.60
N TYR A 346 -20.65 20.82 18.50
CA TYR A 346 -20.35 22.24 18.35
C TYR A 346 -19.25 22.74 19.29
N ASP A 347 -18.55 21.84 19.98
CA ASP A 347 -17.49 22.15 20.95
C ASP A 347 -17.93 23.18 22.02
N LEU A 348 -19.13 22.99 22.57
CA LEU A 348 -19.71 23.82 23.62
C LEU A 348 -19.54 23.14 24.98
N GLU A 349 -19.37 23.92 26.05
CA GLU A 349 -19.36 23.38 27.42
C GLU A 349 -20.75 22.81 27.81
N GLU A 350 -20.78 21.58 28.33
CA GLU A 350 -22.02 20.97 28.82
C GLU A 350 -22.51 21.65 30.11
N PRO A 351 -23.83 21.91 30.26
CA PRO A 351 -24.36 22.49 31.49
C PRO A 351 -24.17 21.52 32.66
N ARG A 352 -23.49 21.96 33.73
CA ARG A 352 -23.33 21.19 34.98
C ARG A 352 -24.70 20.92 35.61
N THR A 353 -25.27 19.75 35.38
CA THR A 353 -26.47 19.30 36.08
C THR A 353 -26.13 18.96 37.52
N ARG A 354 -26.63 19.75 38.48
CA ARG A 354 -26.62 19.42 39.92
C ARG A 354 -27.33 18.08 40.14
N SER A 355 -26.55 17.08 40.55
CA SER A 355 -27.02 15.75 40.93
C SER A 355 -28.11 15.81 42.00
N ARG A 356 -29.30 15.28 41.69
CA ARG A 356 -30.22 14.75 42.69
C ARG A 356 -30.26 13.24 42.53
N SER A 357 -29.86 12.57 43.61
CA SER A 357 -29.99 11.14 43.89
C SER A 357 -31.27 10.53 43.31
N SER A 358 -31.11 9.48 42.50
CA SER A 358 -32.05 8.35 42.47
C SER A 358 -31.37 7.12 41.86
N ALA A 359 -31.37 6.05 42.64
CA ALA A 359 -30.80 4.76 42.31
C ALA A 359 -31.62 4.03 41.24
N ASN A 360 -31.00 3.72 40.10
CA ASN A 360 -31.14 2.44 39.39
C ASN A 360 -30.38 2.44 38.05
N GLY A 361 -29.62 1.38 37.82
CA GLY A 361 -29.20 0.96 36.47
C GLY A 361 -27.81 1.42 36.04
N ASN A 362 -26.79 0.63 36.39
CA ASN A 362 -25.51 0.62 35.69
C ASN A 362 -25.74 0.26 34.21
N ILE A 363 -25.80 1.27 33.35
CA ILE A 363 -25.62 1.10 31.91
C ILE A 363 -24.20 1.60 31.60
N MET A 364 -23.26 0.67 31.61
CA MET A 364 -21.88 0.90 31.20
C MET A 364 -21.85 1.31 29.72
N ARG A 365 -21.20 2.44 29.43
CA ARG A 365 -21.08 3.06 28.11
C ARG A 365 -19.93 2.41 27.34
N ALA A 366 -20.15 2.01 26.09
CA ALA A 366 -19.16 1.32 25.25
C ALA A 366 -17.98 2.20 24.76
N ALA A 367 -17.79 3.39 25.34
CA ALA A 367 -16.75 4.33 24.94
C ALA A 367 -15.51 4.32 25.87
N ASP A 368 -15.55 3.59 26.99
CA ASP A 368 -14.47 3.57 27.99
C ASP A 368 -13.59 2.30 27.94
N TYR A 369 -13.46 1.66 26.78
CA TYR A 369 -12.45 0.61 26.61
C TYR A 369 -11.08 1.24 26.29
N ASP A 370 -10.46 1.85 27.30
CA ASP A 370 -9.00 1.97 27.34
C ASP A 370 -8.43 0.62 27.82
N LEU A 371 -7.53 0.06 27.01
CA LEU A 371 -7.03 -1.32 27.11
C LEU A 371 -5.81 -1.44 28.07
N ASP A 372 -5.68 -0.52 29.03
CA ASP A 372 -4.55 -0.47 29.97
C ASP A 372 -4.82 -1.14 31.33
N ASP A 373 -6.03 -1.63 31.61
CA ASP A 373 -6.41 -2.15 32.93
C ASP A 373 -6.45 -3.69 33.05
N LEU A 374 -5.60 -4.41 32.31
CA LEU A 374 -5.55 -5.89 32.33
C LEU A 374 -4.27 -6.48 32.96
N SER A 375 -3.40 -5.68 33.58
CA SER A 375 -2.20 -6.21 34.27
C SER A 375 -2.23 -6.17 35.80
N GLU A 376 -3.30 -5.67 36.44
CA GLU A 376 -3.36 -5.58 37.90
C GLU A 376 -4.67 -6.17 38.44
N ARG A 377 -4.70 -7.48 38.69
CA ARG A 377 -5.51 -8.13 39.76
C ARG A 377 -5.39 -9.65 39.75
N GLU A 378 -4.49 -10.15 40.58
CA GLU A 378 -4.46 -11.46 41.26
C GLU A 378 -3.23 -11.35 42.19
N SER A 379 -3.24 -11.45 43.52
CA SER A 379 -4.21 -11.71 44.58
C SER A 379 -3.48 -11.38 45.90
N ASP A 380 -4.14 -10.75 46.87
CA ASP A 380 -3.61 -10.50 48.23
C ASP A 380 -3.50 -11.80 49.05
N GLU A 381 -2.46 -11.94 49.89
CA GLU A 381 -2.59 -12.28 51.33
C GLU A 381 -1.25 -12.18 52.11
N GLU A 382 -1.38 -11.68 53.36
CA GLU A 382 -0.47 -11.68 54.53
C GLU A 382 0.52 -10.50 54.82
N GLU A 383 0.13 -9.69 55.84
CA GLU A 383 0.85 -9.25 57.07
C GLU A 383 2.26 -8.59 56.97
N VAL A 384 2.71 -7.53 57.68
CA VAL A 384 2.35 -6.78 58.91
C VAL A 384 3.07 -5.39 58.90
N ASP A 385 2.44 -4.37 59.51
CA ASP A 385 2.94 -3.20 60.29
C ASP A 385 4.29 -2.49 59.99
N ILE A 386 4.27 -1.16 59.72
CA ILE A 386 4.76 -0.08 60.62
C ILE A 386 4.60 1.36 60.06
N THR A 387 4.06 2.19 60.96
CA THR A 387 3.89 3.66 61.06
C THR A 387 4.86 4.63 60.34
N PHE A 388 4.37 5.77 59.79
CA PHE A 388 4.53 7.13 60.39
C PHE A 388 3.74 8.25 59.66
N ARG A 389 3.57 9.37 60.36
CA ARG A 389 2.59 10.48 60.25
C ARG A 389 2.77 11.48 59.09
N SER A 390 1.67 12.12 58.67
CA SER A 390 1.62 13.46 58.03
C SER A 390 1.57 14.59 59.09
N PRO A 391 1.85 15.88 58.77
CA PRO A 391 0.83 16.76 58.18
C PRO A 391 1.29 17.97 57.30
N VAL A 392 0.50 18.26 56.24
CA VAL A 392 -0.14 19.54 55.80
C VAL A 392 0.55 20.94 55.97
N VAL A 393 0.92 21.60 54.83
CA VAL A 393 0.59 22.97 54.22
C VAL A 393 0.73 24.28 55.09
N PRO A 394 0.86 25.58 54.62
CA PRO A 394 0.80 26.28 53.29
C PRO A 394 1.85 27.40 52.98
N ASP A 395 1.85 27.93 51.73
CA ASP A 395 1.66 29.36 51.33
C ASP A 395 2.35 29.77 49.99
N ALA A 396 1.63 30.53 49.14
CA ALA A 396 2.05 31.12 47.84
C ALA A 396 2.37 32.64 48.00
N PRO A 397 2.52 33.52 46.96
CA PRO A 397 2.94 33.45 45.54
C PRO A 397 3.99 34.57 45.15
N ARG A 398 4.39 34.69 43.86
CA ARG A 398 4.87 35.91 43.10
C ARG A 398 5.31 35.45 41.68
N SER A 399 4.84 35.89 40.50
CA SER A 399 4.50 37.18 39.84
C SER A 399 5.59 37.70 38.87
N ALA A 400 5.17 37.93 37.61
CA ALA A 400 5.58 38.91 36.58
C ALA A 400 6.82 38.72 35.64
N VAL A 401 6.55 39.00 34.35
CA VAL A 401 7.40 39.13 33.12
C VAL A 401 7.88 40.61 32.96
N PRO A 402 8.44 41.18 31.84
CA PRO A 402 9.34 40.77 30.70
C PRO A 402 10.49 41.81 30.35
N LEU A 403 11.25 41.55 29.24
CA LEU A 403 11.53 42.47 28.07
C LEU A 403 12.91 43.19 27.84
N ILE A 404 13.33 43.21 26.53
CA ILE A 404 14.15 44.14 25.67
C ILE A 404 15.72 44.09 25.58
N LYS A 405 16.20 44.08 24.30
CA LYS A 405 17.52 44.42 23.68
C LYS A 405 17.92 45.93 23.86
N PRO A 406 18.71 46.66 23.01
CA PRO A 406 19.74 46.38 21.97
C PRO A 406 21.03 47.26 22.08
N ASN A 407 22.01 47.09 21.15
CA ASN A 407 22.58 48.11 20.22
C ASN A 407 23.99 47.71 19.69
N THR A 408 24.19 47.60 18.36
CA THR A 408 24.84 48.56 17.39
C THR A 408 26.34 48.81 17.65
N GLY A 409 27.25 48.94 16.69
CA GLY A 409 27.33 49.01 15.21
C GLY A 409 28.83 48.83 14.85
N SER A 410 29.41 49.04 13.67
CA SER A 410 29.02 49.64 12.39
C SER A 410 30.26 49.61 11.47
N GLY A 411 30.04 49.63 10.14
CA GLY A 411 31.01 50.06 9.11
C GLY A 411 31.80 48.93 8.44
N ALA A 412 32.04 48.83 7.12
CA ALA A 412 31.59 49.40 5.85
C ALA A 412 32.76 49.23 4.85
N GLY A 413 32.50 48.89 3.58
CA GLY A 413 33.30 49.40 2.45
C GLY A 413 34.29 48.49 1.70
N ALA A 414 33.79 47.86 0.63
CA ALA A 414 34.29 47.82 -0.76
C ALA A 414 35.81 47.68 -1.13
N GLY A 415 36.08 46.76 -2.08
CA GLY A 415 36.58 47.16 -3.42
C GLY A 415 38.04 46.88 -3.85
N ALA A 416 38.26 45.74 -4.52
CA ALA A 416 39.16 45.40 -5.65
C ALA A 416 40.47 46.19 -5.96
N LYS A 417 41.58 45.46 -6.24
CA LYS A 417 42.34 45.41 -7.54
C LYS A 417 43.69 44.62 -7.47
N ILE A 418 43.86 43.71 -8.46
CA ILE A 418 45.00 43.53 -9.41
C ILE A 418 46.38 42.92 -8.98
N ALA A 419 46.80 41.94 -9.81
CA ALA A 419 48.15 41.55 -10.31
C ALA A 419 49.10 40.57 -9.57
N ALA A 420 49.24 39.38 -10.19
CA ALA A 420 50.45 38.75 -10.77
C ALA A 420 51.81 38.70 -10.03
N SER A 421 52.35 37.47 -9.86
CA SER A 421 53.72 37.02 -10.27
C SER A 421 53.95 35.57 -9.79
N ARG A 422 54.20 34.62 -10.70
CA ARG A 422 55.49 33.96 -11.06
C ARG A 422 56.30 33.27 -9.94
N SER A 423 56.50 31.97 -10.19
CA SER A 423 57.76 31.19 -10.10
C SER A 423 58.02 30.23 -8.93
N VAL A 424 58.12 28.94 -9.33
CA VAL A 424 59.18 27.93 -9.05
C VAL A 424 59.41 27.47 -7.60
N GLY A 425 59.38 26.14 -7.40
CA GLY A 425 60.06 25.51 -6.26
C GLY A 425 59.59 24.10 -5.93
N SER A 426 60.43 23.12 -6.28
CA SER A 426 60.39 21.69 -5.97
C SER A 426 60.21 21.32 -4.49
N GLY A 427 59.52 20.21 -4.20
CA GLY A 427 59.65 19.49 -2.94
C GLY A 427 58.48 18.56 -2.61
N ALA A 428 58.66 17.25 -2.80
CA ALA A 428 57.93 16.22 -2.06
C ALA A 428 58.73 15.86 -0.79
N PRO A 429 58.23 15.09 0.20
CA PRO A 429 56.93 14.40 0.28
C PRO A 429 56.17 14.58 1.63
N GLY A 430 54.92 14.10 1.67
CA GLY A 430 54.31 13.60 2.90
C GLY A 430 53.09 14.37 3.40
N ARG A 431 51.89 13.81 3.16
CA ARG A 431 50.88 13.48 4.20
C ARG A 431 49.61 12.93 3.56
N GLU A 432 49.05 11.94 4.25
CA GLU A 432 47.76 11.30 3.98
C GLU A 432 46.63 12.31 3.78
N GLY A 433 45.78 12.03 2.79
CA GLY A 433 44.54 12.76 2.54
C GLY A 433 43.52 11.83 1.90
N HIS A 434 42.48 11.50 2.66
CA HIS A 434 41.24 10.93 2.15
C HIS A 434 40.62 11.86 1.09
N ARG A 435 40.24 11.32 -0.08
CA ARG A 435 38.86 11.35 -0.62
C ARG A 435 38.75 10.83 -2.06
N HIS A 436 37.81 9.91 -2.21
CA HIS A 436 36.82 9.75 -3.28
C HIS A 436 36.97 10.61 -4.55
N THR A 437 37.11 9.93 -5.68
CA THR A 437 36.32 10.13 -6.91
C THR A 437 36.53 8.90 -7.80
N ALA A 438 35.74 7.84 -7.59
CA ALA A 438 35.67 6.77 -8.57
C ALA A 438 34.75 7.22 -9.71
N SER A 439 35.33 7.35 -10.91
CA SER A 439 34.63 7.72 -12.14
C SER A 439 33.51 6.73 -12.44
N ILE A 440 32.38 7.21 -12.97
CA ILE A 440 31.17 6.45 -13.37
C ILE A 440 31.50 5.20 -14.20
N ALA A 441 32.64 5.17 -14.89
CA ALA A 441 33.11 4.01 -15.65
C ALA A 441 33.53 2.80 -14.81
N SER A 442 33.90 2.96 -13.53
CA SER A 442 34.33 1.82 -12.68
C SER A 442 33.16 1.05 -12.04
N LEU A 443 31.94 1.57 -12.11
CA LEU A 443 30.72 0.89 -11.62
C LEU A 443 30.12 -0.10 -12.63
N ILE A 444 30.68 -0.15 -13.86
CA ILE A 444 30.11 -0.86 -15.01
C ILE A 444 30.83 -2.20 -15.30
N ARG A 445 31.87 -2.57 -14.56
CA ARG A 445 32.53 -3.87 -14.77
C ARG A 445 31.75 -5.01 -14.10
N ALA A 446 31.04 -5.77 -14.92
CA ALA A 446 30.33 -7.00 -14.52
C ALA A 446 31.30 -8.18 -14.26
N ASP A 447 32.52 -8.12 -14.78
CA ASP A 447 33.43 -9.27 -14.86
C ASP A 447 34.08 -9.65 -13.52
N GLU A 448 34.09 -8.77 -12.51
CA GLU A 448 34.66 -9.07 -11.18
C GLU A 448 33.62 -9.70 -10.22
N ARG A 449 32.35 -9.82 -10.61
CA ARG A 449 31.29 -10.40 -9.75
C ARG A 449 31.02 -11.88 -9.98
N ALA A 450 31.78 -12.54 -10.85
CA ALA A 450 31.54 -13.92 -11.27
C ALA A 450 32.26 -14.99 -10.43
N GLU A 451 33.19 -14.63 -9.53
CA GLU A 451 34.06 -15.64 -8.87
C GLU A 451 33.64 -16.06 -7.45
N ASP A 452 32.66 -15.40 -6.83
CA ASP A 452 32.21 -15.80 -5.49
C ASP A 452 31.01 -16.76 -5.55
N GLY A 453 31.32 -18.04 -5.71
CA GLY A 453 30.60 -19.14 -5.06
C GLY A 453 29.13 -19.33 -5.44
N TRP A 454 28.83 -19.49 -6.73
CA TRP A 454 27.54 -20.01 -7.16
C TRP A 454 27.60 -21.53 -7.33
N SER A 455 26.78 -22.26 -6.57
CA SER A 455 26.47 -23.66 -6.88
C SER A 455 25.31 -23.68 -7.87
N PRO A 456 25.47 -24.22 -9.09
CA PRO A 456 24.38 -24.25 -10.05
C PRO A 456 23.28 -25.18 -9.54
N ILE A 457 22.07 -24.64 -9.39
CA ILE A 457 20.86 -25.45 -9.29
C ILE A 457 20.75 -26.24 -10.60
N ALA A 458 20.86 -27.56 -10.50
CA ALA A 458 20.82 -28.47 -11.63
C ALA A 458 19.59 -28.18 -12.51
N SER A 459 19.86 -27.74 -13.74
CA SER A 459 18.90 -27.64 -14.82
C SER A 459 18.62 -29.02 -15.39
N SER A 460 17.71 -29.77 -14.77
CA SER A 460 17.01 -30.86 -15.47
C SER A 460 15.75 -30.31 -16.10
N PHE A 461 15.90 -29.58 -17.20
CA PHE A 461 14.81 -29.33 -18.15
C PHE A 461 14.74 -30.53 -19.11
N SER A 462 13.95 -31.54 -18.76
CA SER A 462 13.51 -32.56 -19.72
C SER A 462 12.11 -32.19 -20.19
N GLY A 463 11.99 -31.71 -21.44
CA GLY A 463 10.67 -31.31 -21.97
C GLY A 463 10.61 -30.65 -23.34
N LEU A 464 11.70 -30.58 -24.10
CA LEU A 464 11.67 -30.13 -25.51
C LEU A 464 12.32 -31.22 -26.38
N PRO A 465 11.65 -31.77 -27.40
CA PRO A 465 12.31 -32.62 -28.37
C PRO A 465 13.30 -31.78 -29.20
N PRO A 466 14.51 -32.29 -29.50
CA PRO A 466 15.47 -31.56 -30.32
C PRO A 466 14.97 -31.45 -31.76
N THR A 467 15.19 -30.29 -32.36
CA THR A 467 14.94 -30.04 -33.78
C THR A 467 15.85 -30.95 -34.63
N PRO A 468 15.31 -31.72 -35.60
CA PRO A 468 16.13 -32.65 -36.40
C PRO A 468 17.19 -31.91 -37.21
N THR A 469 18.36 -32.53 -37.29
CA THR A 469 19.52 -31.96 -37.99
C THR A 469 19.33 -32.05 -39.51
N LYS A 470 20.05 -31.21 -40.26
CA LYS A 470 19.97 -31.16 -41.73
C LYS A 470 20.29 -32.52 -42.40
N ALA A 471 21.05 -33.38 -41.72
CA ALA A 471 21.35 -34.74 -42.17
C ALA A 471 20.15 -35.71 -42.07
N GLU A 472 19.14 -35.41 -41.26
CA GLU A 472 17.93 -36.24 -41.09
C GLU A 472 16.79 -35.83 -42.03
N ARG A 473 16.90 -34.67 -42.72
CA ARG A 473 15.92 -34.24 -43.74
C ARG A 473 16.17 -34.85 -45.12
N ASP A 474 17.39 -35.26 -45.42
CA ASP A 474 17.75 -35.77 -46.75
C ASP A 474 17.61 -37.32 -46.86
N ALA A 475 17.15 -37.99 -45.80
CA ALA A 475 16.87 -39.43 -45.79
C ALA A 475 15.39 -39.78 -46.02
N GLN A 476 14.55 -38.81 -46.39
CA GLN A 476 13.15 -39.01 -46.77
C GLN A 476 12.82 -38.31 -48.09
N VAL A 477 13.52 -38.72 -49.16
CA VAL A 477 13.08 -38.55 -50.56
C VAL A 477 13.22 -39.88 -51.27
#